data_AF-A0A7R9A1E5-F1
#
_entry.id   AF-A0A7R9A1E5-F1
#
_cell.length_a   1.000
_cell.length_b   1.000
_cell.length_c   1.000
_cell.angle_alpha   90.00
_cell.angle_beta   90.00
_cell.angle_gamma   90.00
#
_symmetry.space_group_name_H-M   'P 1'
#
loop_
_entity.id
_entity.type
_entity.pdbx_description
1 polymer ?
#
loop_
_entity_poly.entity_id
_entity_poly.type
_entity_poly.pdbx_seq_one_letter_code
_entity_poly.pdbx_strand_id
1 'polypeptide(L)'
;DLQILATKHAIETREVNRSLLNDLVADVQHQGVVALVRASSSGVRADLLAFVQQRLVDKTQASLLLLVLDEVQDPHNLGACLRSADAAGVDAVVVPADNSVGLTPVVRKVASGAAESVPLFQVTNLQRALSELQEAGVWVYGAAGEAESSLYELDLRGHVALIMGAE
;
A
#
# COMPACT_ATOMS: atom_id res chain seq x y z
N ASP A 1 -15.22 20.47 0.37
CA ASP A 1 -14.55 21.46 1.22
C ASP A 1 -13.96 20.74 2.42
N LEU A 2 -12.69 21.00 2.73
CA LEU A 2 -11.93 20.31 3.77
C LEU A 2 -12.40 20.72 5.18
N GLN A 3 -12.85 21.97 5.35
CA GLN A 3 -13.45 22.43 6.62
C GLN A 3 -14.74 21.69 6.94
N ILE A 4 -15.63 21.52 5.95
CA ILE A 4 -16.87 20.75 6.11
C ILE A 4 -16.59 19.30 6.54
N LEU A 5 -15.58 18.67 5.93
CA LEU A 5 -15.19 17.31 6.29
C LEU A 5 -14.63 17.25 7.72
N ALA A 6 -13.77 18.19 8.10
CA ALA A 6 -13.22 18.25 9.45
C ALA A 6 -14.32 18.43 10.51
N THR A 7 -15.29 19.33 10.28
CA THR A 7 -16.44 19.51 11.17
C THR A 7 -17.28 18.24 11.27
N LYS A 8 -17.56 17.56 10.15
CA LYS A 8 -18.30 16.29 10.13
C LYS A 8 -17.64 15.21 11.00
N HIS A 9 -16.31 15.18 11.03
CA HIS A 9 -15.53 14.23 11.82
C HIS A 9 -15.11 14.75 13.20
N ALA A 10 -15.65 15.90 13.64
CA ALA A 10 -15.32 16.54 14.91
C ALA A 10 -13.80 16.80 15.10
N ILE A 11 -13.11 17.12 14.01
CA ILE A 11 -11.69 17.50 14.01
C ILE A 11 -11.61 19.01 14.23
N GLU A 12 -10.87 19.43 15.25
CA GLU A 12 -10.61 20.85 15.51
C GLU A 12 -9.82 21.48 14.36
N THR A 13 -10.27 22.64 13.89
CA THR A 13 -9.60 23.39 12.83
C THR A 13 -9.30 24.81 13.30
N ARG A 14 -8.16 25.35 12.88
CA ARG A 14 -7.74 26.71 13.19
C ARG A 14 -7.14 27.35 11.95
N GLU A 15 -7.71 28.47 11.52
CA GLU A 15 -7.10 29.30 10.50
C GLU A 15 -5.92 30.07 11.08
N VAL A 16 -4.80 30.07 10.34
CA VAL A 16 -3.55 30.69 10.75
C VAL A 16 -2.86 31.35 9.57
N ASN A 17 -1.94 32.28 9.84
CA ASN A 17 -1.12 32.89 8.80
C ASN A 17 -0.16 31.88 8.19
N ARG A 18 0.15 32.07 6.90
CA ARG A 18 1.06 31.19 6.13
C ARG A 18 2.44 31.04 6.77
N SER A 19 2.96 32.08 7.43
CA SER A 19 4.26 32.01 8.12
C SER A 19 4.27 30.94 9.21
N LEU A 20 3.19 30.84 10.00
CA LEU A 20 3.08 29.82 11.06
C LEU A 20 3.06 28.42 10.46
N LEU A 21 2.42 28.22 9.31
CA LEU A 21 2.45 26.92 8.62
C LEU A 21 3.87 26.56 8.17
N ASN A 22 4.62 27.52 7.61
CA ASN A 22 6.03 27.31 7.24
C ASN A 22 6.89 26.96 8.46
N ASP A 23 6.64 27.60 9.61
CA ASP A 23 7.40 27.34 10.84
C ASP A 23 7.09 25.94 11.43
N LEU A 24 5.89 25.41 11.18
CA LEU A 24 5.47 24.09 11.67
C LEU A 24 6.04 22.92 10.87
N VAL A 25 6.36 23.11 9.58
CA VAL A 25 6.87 22.04 8.71
C VAL A 25 8.11 22.51 7.93
N ALA A 26 9.25 21.84 8.13
CA ALA A 26 10.51 22.23 7.50
C ALA A 26 10.56 21.82 6.02
N ASP A 27 10.63 22.81 5.12
CA ASP A 27 10.89 22.65 3.69
C ASP A 27 9.90 21.72 2.94
N VAL A 28 8.64 21.72 3.39
CA VAL A 28 7.53 20.97 2.76
C VAL A 28 6.55 21.93 2.11
N GLN A 29 6.15 21.61 0.87
CA GLN A 29 5.08 22.31 0.18
C GLN A 29 3.70 21.93 0.76
N HIS A 30 3.32 22.58 1.86
CA HIS A 30 2.10 22.28 2.63
C HIS A 30 0.77 22.74 1.97
N GLN A 31 0.83 23.48 0.86
CA GLN A 31 -0.36 23.90 0.08
C GLN A 31 -1.45 24.63 0.91
N GLY A 32 -1.07 25.29 2.00
CA GLY A 32 -1.98 26.03 2.88
C GLY A 32 -2.67 25.21 3.97
N VAL A 33 -2.35 23.92 4.12
CA VAL A 33 -2.97 23.04 5.14
C VAL A 33 -1.90 22.21 5.85
N VAL A 34 -1.99 22.11 7.17
CA VAL A 34 -1.17 21.21 8.00
C VAL A 34 -2.11 20.49 8.97
N ALA A 35 -1.87 19.19 9.17
CA ALA A 35 -2.62 18.38 10.12
C ALA A 35 -1.67 17.71 11.10
N LEU A 36 -1.95 17.83 12.39
CA LEU A 36 -1.30 17.04 13.43
C LEU A 36 -2.03 15.72 13.55
N VAL A 37 -1.36 14.64 13.15
CA VAL A 37 -1.92 13.28 13.20
C VAL A 37 -1.17 12.44 14.22
N ARG A 38 -1.86 11.50 14.85
CA ARG A 38 -1.15 10.40 15.51
C ARG A 38 -0.50 9.55 14.43
N ALA A 39 0.68 9.02 14.71
CA ALA A 39 1.32 8.05 13.82
C ALA A 39 0.30 6.95 13.52
N SER A 40 -0.13 6.86 12.25
CA SER A 40 -1.15 5.89 11.89
C SER A 40 -0.54 4.51 11.97
N SER A 41 -1.35 3.55 12.42
CA SER A 41 -1.10 2.16 12.12
C SER A 41 -1.42 1.88 10.66
N SER A 42 -1.16 2.76 9.67
CA SER A 42 -1.25 2.44 8.24
C SER A 42 0.13 2.27 7.61
N GLY A 43 1.19 2.28 8.43
CA GLY A 43 2.57 2.06 8.02
C GLY A 43 2.90 0.60 7.70
N VAL A 44 4.21 0.34 7.56
CA VAL A 44 4.75 -1.01 7.33
C VAL A 44 4.28 -1.96 8.44
N ARG A 45 3.68 -3.07 8.04
CA ARG A 45 3.26 -4.16 8.94
C ARG A 45 4.30 -5.28 8.98
N ALA A 46 4.39 -5.93 10.12
CA ALA A 46 5.36 -7.00 10.36
C ALA A 46 4.83 -8.42 10.06
N ASP A 47 3.52 -8.64 10.13
CA ASP A 47 2.94 -10.00 10.08
C ASP A 47 1.92 -10.15 8.95
N LEU A 48 2.43 -10.47 7.75
CA LEU A 48 1.63 -10.73 6.57
C LEU A 48 0.71 -11.94 6.75
N LEU A 49 1.22 -13.01 7.36
CA LEU A 49 0.49 -14.27 7.46
C LEU A 49 -0.72 -14.13 8.39
N ALA A 50 -0.57 -13.45 9.53
CA ALA A 50 -1.70 -13.15 10.42
C ALA A 50 -2.78 -12.32 9.72
N PHE A 51 -2.39 -11.32 8.91
CA PHE A 51 -3.33 -10.55 8.10
C PHE A 51 -4.07 -11.44 7.12
N VAL A 52 -3.36 -12.28 6.36
CA VAL A 52 -3.96 -13.18 5.37
C VAL A 52 -4.91 -14.18 6.03
N GLN A 53 -4.49 -14.84 7.11
CA GLN A 53 -5.35 -15.78 7.86
C GLN A 53 -6.63 -15.12 8.35
N GLN A 54 -6.54 -13.88 8.86
CA GLN A 54 -7.72 -13.12 9.27
C GLN A 54 -8.66 -12.83 8.09
N ARG A 55 -8.12 -12.49 6.92
CA ARG A 55 -8.91 -12.22 5.72
C ARG A 55 -9.57 -13.49 5.17
N LEU A 56 -8.90 -14.63 5.23
CA LEU A 56 -9.42 -15.91 4.74
C LEU A 56 -10.62 -16.43 5.55
N VAL A 57 -10.71 -16.10 6.84
CA VAL A 57 -11.85 -16.51 7.69
C VAL A 57 -13.02 -15.53 7.64
N ASP A 58 -12.84 -14.34 7.08
CA ASP A 58 -13.87 -13.32 6.97
C ASP A 58 -14.84 -13.65 5.82
N LYS A 59 -15.96 -14.30 6.17
CA LYS A 59 -17.01 -14.70 5.22
C LYS A 59 -17.71 -13.53 4.52
N THR A 60 -17.49 -12.29 4.95
CA THR A 60 -18.05 -11.10 4.29
C THR A 60 -17.25 -10.66 3.08
N GLN A 61 -16.04 -11.21 2.91
CA GLN A 61 -15.09 -10.85 1.87
C GLN A 61 -14.91 -12.04 0.93
N ALA A 62 -15.26 -11.84 -0.35
CA ALA A 62 -15.35 -12.93 -1.32
C ALA A 62 -13.98 -13.41 -1.85
N SER A 63 -12.96 -12.55 -1.81
CA SER A 63 -11.64 -12.79 -2.40
C SER A 63 -10.59 -11.95 -1.71
N LEU A 64 -9.33 -12.41 -1.78
CA LEU A 64 -8.16 -11.69 -1.30
C LEU A 64 -7.31 -11.37 -2.54
N LEU A 65 -6.91 -10.11 -2.71
CA LEU A 65 -6.01 -9.69 -3.77
C LEU A 65 -4.77 -9.04 -3.17
N LEU A 66 -3.62 -9.68 -3.33
CA LEU A 66 -2.32 -9.15 -2.91
C LEU A 66 -1.52 -8.70 -4.13
N LEU A 67 -0.82 -7.58 -4.01
CA LEU A 67 0.20 -7.17 -4.96
C LEU A 67 1.57 -7.35 -4.31
N VAL A 68 2.42 -8.14 -4.94
CA VAL A 68 3.79 -8.39 -4.52
C VAL A 68 4.71 -7.65 -5.48
N LEU A 69 5.55 -6.78 -4.95
CA LEU A 69 6.52 -6.01 -5.71
C LEU A 69 7.92 -6.51 -5.34
N ASP A 70 8.61 -7.12 -6.31
CA ASP A 70 9.94 -7.65 -6.12
C ASP A 70 10.99 -6.63 -6.56
N GLU A 71 11.89 -6.29 -5.63
CA GLU A 71 13.02 -5.37 -5.84
C GLU A 71 12.69 -3.94 -6.34
N VAL A 72 11.49 -3.40 -6.06
CA VAL A 72 11.13 -2.02 -6.43
C VAL A 72 11.87 -1.00 -5.56
N GLN A 73 12.86 -0.33 -6.14
CA GLN A 73 13.76 0.60 -5.42
C GLN A 73 13.43 2.09 -5.62
N ASP A 74 12.68 2.45 -6.66
CA ASP A 74 12.30 3.85 -6.91
C ASP A 74 11.04 4.26 -6.10
N PRO A 75 11.12 5.28 -5.22
CA PRO A 75 9.97 5.85 -4.53
C PRO A 75 8.79 6.23 -5.45
N HIS A 76 9.06 6.67 -6.68
CA HIS A 76 8.01 7.04 -7.63
C HIS A 76 7.25 5.81 -8.12
N ASN A 77 7.95 4.71 -8.43
CA ASN A 77 7.35 3.46 -8.85
C ASN A 77 6.52 2.82 -7.73
N LEU A 78 7.05 2.76 -6.50
CA LEU A 78 6.25 2.24 -5.38
C LEU A 78 5.01 3.09 -5.13
N GLY A 79 5.15 4.43 -5.15
CA GLY A 79 4.01 5.33 -4.98
C GLY A 79 2.95 5.17 -6.07
N ALA A 80 3.36 5.01 -7.32
CA ALA A 80 2.46 4.75 -8.44
C ALA A 80 1.77 3.38 -8.30
N CYS A 81 2.50 2.33 -7.91
CA CYS A 81 1.93 1.02 -7.65
C CYS A 81 0.90 1.04 -6.52
N LEU A 82 1.18 1.71 -5.40
CA LEU A 82 0.22 1.87 -4.29
C LEU A 82 -1.06 2.57 -4.76
N ARG A 83 -0.94 3.62 -5.55
CA ARG A 83 -2.10 4.34 -6.10
C ARG A 83 -2.94 3.46 -7.04
N SER A 84 -2.29 2.68 -7.89
CA SER A 84 -2.98 1.72 -8.76
C SER A 84 -3.60 0.57 -7.97
N ALA A 85 -2.93 0.10 -6.92
CA ALA A 85 -3.39 -0.96 -6.03
C ALA A 85 -4.68 -0.54 -5.30
N ASP A 86 -4.71 0.68 -4.74
CA ASP A 86 -5.90 1.26 -4.11
C ASP A 86 -7.08 1.36 -5.09
N ALA A 87 -6.81 1.85 -6.30
CA ALA A 87 -7.84 1.96 -7.35
C ALA A 87 -8.35 0.59 -7.84
N ALA A 88 -7.50 -0.44 -7.83
CA ALA A 88 -7.83 -1.80 -8.24
C ALA A 88 -8.49 -2.63 -7.12
N GLY A 89 -8.56 -2.11 -5.89
CA GLY A 89 -9.10 -2.84 -4.73
C GLY A 89 -8.17 -3.93 -4.20
N VAL A 90 -6.85 -3.75 -4.33
CA VAL A 90 -5.85 -4.61 -3.70
C VAL A 90 -5.95 -4.49 -2.18
N ASP A 91 -5.96 -5.63 -1.49
CA ASP A 91 -6.09 -5.71 -0.04
C ASP A 91 -4.81 -5.33 0.70
N ALA A 92 -3.65 -5.66 0.12
CA ALA A 92 -2.34 -5.29 0.65
C ALA A 92 -1.25 -5.37 -0.41
N VAL A 93 -0.22 -4.54 -0.23
CA VAL A 93 1.04 -4.61 -1.01
C VAL A 93 2.12 -5.27 -0.15
N VAL A 94 2.92 -6.14 -0.75
CA VAL A 94 4.04 -6.83 -0.13
C VAL A 94 5.32 -6.48 -0.87
N VAL A 95 6.37 -6.12 -0.14
CA VAL A 95 7.71 -5.82 -0.65
C VAL A 95 8.75 -6.58 0.19
N PRO A 96 9.91 -6.94 -0.35
CA PRO A 96 11.01 -7.41 0.48
C PRO A 96 11.52 -6.28 1.40
N ALA A 97 12.05 -6.64 2.56
CA ALA A 97 12.65 -5.68 3.50
C ALA A 97 13.99 -5.15 2.98
N ASP A 98 14.73 -5.99 2.27
CA ASP A 98 15.98 -5.66 1.59
C ASP A 98 15.70 -5.35 0.11
N ASN A 99 16.56 -4.55 -0.53
CA ASN A 99 16.49 -4.21 -1.96
C ASN A 99 15.15 -3.61 -2.42
N SER A 100 14.39 -2.97 -1.53
CA SER A 100 13.15 -2.27 -1.88
C SER A 100 13.00 -0.97 -1.10
N VAL A 101 12.31 -0.01 -1.70
CA VAL A 101 11.99 1.25 -1.05
C VAL A 101 10.85 1.05 -0.04
N GLY A 102 10.98 1.65 1.15
CA GLY A 102 9.90 1.67 2.14
C GLY A 102 8.92 2.84 1.95
N LEU A 103 8.01 3.03 2.90
CA LEU A 103 7.08 4.18 2.93
C LEU A 103 7.80 5.48 3.32
N THR A 104 8.46 6.11 2.34
CA THR A 104 9.09 7.43 2.49
C THR A 104 8.08 8.57 2.25
N PRO A 105 8.39 9.83 2.63
CA PRO A 105 7.55 10.98 2.30
C PRO A 105 7.29 11.15 0.80
N VAL A 106 8.26 10.79 -0.05
CA VAL A 106 8.11 10.80 -1.52
C VAL A 106 7.08 9.78 -1.96
N VAL A 107 7.17 8.53 -1.47
CA VAL A 107 6.18 7.48 -1.76
C VAL A 107 4.78 7.93 -1.35
N ARG A 108 4.62 8.45 -0.12
CA ARG A 108 3.31 8.93 0.38
C ARG A 108 2.75 10.06 -0.48
N LYS A 109 3.59 10.99 -0.93
CA LYS A 109 3.20 12.09 -1.83
C LYS A 109 2.72 11.56 -3.18
N VAL A 110 3.46 10.63 -3.79
CA VAL A 110 3.12 10.06 -5.11
C VAL A 110 1.87 9.17 -5.03
N ALA A 111 1.70 8.42 -3.95
CA ALA A 111 0.56 7.54 -3.70
C ALA A 111 -0.78 8.27 -3.56
N SER A 112 -0.77 9.60 -3.35
CA SER A 112 -1.99 10.43 -3.32
C SER A 112 -3.06 9.96 -2.31
N GLY A 113 -2.62 9.48 -1.15
CA GLY A 113 -3.49 8.95 -0.09
C GLY A 113 -3.56 7.43 -0.01
N ALA A 114 -3.19 6.72 -1.09
CA ALA A 114 -3.21 5.25 -1.12
C ALA A 114 -2.29 4.60 -0.07
N ALA A 115 -1.21 5.29 0.31
CA ALA A 115 -0.30 4.84 1.37
C ALA A 115 -0.95 4.80 2.77
N GLU A 116 -2.12 5.41 2.96
CA GLU A 116 -2.88 5.36 4.22
C GLU A 116 -4.04 4.36 4.19
N SER A 117 -4.52 3.99 2.99
CA SER A 117 -5.64 3.06 2.78
C SER A 117 -5.18 1.63 2.54
N VAL A 118 -4.11 1.43 1.75
CA VAL A 118 -3.58 0.11 1.40
C VAL A 118 -2.41 -0.25 2.32
N PRO A 119 -2.53 -1.31 3.15
CA PRO A 119 -1.44 -1.78 3.98
C PRO A 119 -0.23 -2.21 3.15
N LEU A 120 0.98 -1.79 3.56
CA LEU A 120 2.25 -2.28 3.03
C LEU A 120 2.89 -3.25 4.04
N PHE A 121 3.31 -4.43 3.58
CA PHE A 121 4.06 -5.40 4.37
C PHE A 121 5.50 -5.49 3.85
N GLN A 122 6.46 -5.44 4.76
CA GLN A 122 7.87 -5.74 4.46
C GLN A 122 8.20 -7.13 4.95
N VAL A 123 8.60 -8.02 4.05
CA VAL A 123 8.97 -9.41 4.37
C VAL A 123 10.48 -9.59 4.26
N THR A 124 11.10 -10.26 5.22
CA THR A 124 12.55 -10.49 5.21
C THR A 124 12.98 -11.54 4.20
N ASN A 125 12.09 -12.49 3.86
CA ASN A 125 12.33 -13.50 2.85
C ASN A 125 11.08 -13.64 1.99
N LEU A 126 11.13 -13.07 0.78
CA LEU A 126 9.98 -13.05 -0.12
C LEU A 126 9.58 -14.47 -0.56
N GLN A 127 10.55 -15.31 -0.91
CA GLN A 127 10.28 -16.69 -1.33
C GLN A 127 9.52 -17.48 -0.26
N ARG A 128 9.95 -17.38 1.00
CA ARG A 128 9.27 -18.01 2.13
C ARG A 128 7.85 -17.45 2.31
N ALA A 129 7.68 -16.13 2.24
CA ALA A 129 6.37 -15.51 2.35
C ALA A 129 5.42 -16.02 1.24
N LEU A 130 5.90 -16.14 0.00
CA LEU A 130 5.12 -16.70 -1.11
C LEU A 130 4.74 -18.17 -0.87
N SER A 131 5.65 -19.00 -0.34
CA SER A 131 5.32 -20.38 0.06
C SER A 131 4.22 -20.43 1.13
N GLU A 132 4.31 -19.58 2.16
CA GLU A 132 3.31 -19.51 3.24
C GLU A 132 1.94 -19.04 2.70
N LEU A 133 1.91 -18.13 1.72
CA LEU A 133 0.68 -17.71 1.04
C LEU A 133 0.04 -18.88 0.25
N GLN A 134 0.85 -19.65 -0.49
CA GLN A 134 0.38 -20.81 -1.24
C GLN A 134 -0.19 -21.89 -0.30
N GLU A 135 0.49 -22.17 0.81
CA GLU A 135 0.01 -23.11 1.84
C GLU A 135 -1.31 -22.64 2.47
N ALA A 136 -1.53 -21.33 2.59
CA ALA A 136 -2.77 -20.74 3.05
C ALA A 136 -3.89 -20.73 1.98
N GLY A 137 -3.63 -21.22 0.76
CA GLY A 137 -4.61 -21.32 -0.32
C GLY A 137 -4.71 -20.07 -1.20
N VAL A 138 -3.69 -19.20 -1.20
CA VAL A 138 -3.58 -18.06 -2.11
C VAL A 138 -2.86 -18.50 -3.40
N TRP A 139 -3.47 -18.26 -4.55
CA TRP A 139 -2.86 -18.51 -5.85
C TRP A 139 -1.86 -17.42 -6.19
N VAL A 140 -0.63 -17.81 -6.56
CA VAL A 140 0.45 -16.87 -6.86
C VAL A 140 0.71 -16.87 -8.36
N TYR A 141 0.65 -15.70 -9.00
CA TYR A 141 0.98 -15.49 -10.40
C TYR A 141 2.13 -14.48 -10.52
N GLY A 142 3.15 -14.80 -11.32
CA GLY A 142 4.24 -13.88 -11.62
C GLY A 142 4.13 -13.31 -13.03
N ALA A 143 4.30 -12.00 -13.17
CA ALA A 143 4.44 -11.36 -14.46
C ALA A 143 5.90 -11.46 -14.93
N ALA A 144 6.11 -12.05 -16.11
CA ALA A 144 7.42 -12.19 -16.74
C ALA A 144 7.29 -11.97 -18.26
N GLY A 145 8.31 -11.40 -18.89
CA GLY A 145 8.29 -11.11 -20.33
C GLY A 145 8.33 -12.37 -21.20
N GLU A 146 8.89 -13.44 -20.66
CA GLU A 146 8.98 -14.78 -21.22
C GLU A 146 7.72 -15.64 -20.97
N ALA A 147 6.68 -15.09 -20.35
CA ALA A 147 5.44 -15.83 -20.12
C ALA A 147 4.74 -16.19 -21.43
N GLU A 148 4.34 -17.46 -21.57
CA GLU A 148 3.66 -17.96 -22.77
C GLU A 148 2.16 -17.61 -22.79
N SER A 149 1.56 -17.32 -21.62
CA SER A 149 0.13 -17.04 -21.47
C SER A 149 -0.11 -15.57 -21.13
N SER A 150 -1.21 -15.03 -21.67
CA SER A 150 -1.62 -13.65 -21.36
C SER A 150 -2.34 -13.56 -20.02
N LEU A 151 -2.20 -12.43 -19.32
CA LEU A 151 -3.00 -12.10 -18.14
C LEU A 151 -4.51 -12.27 -18.40
N TYR A 152 -4.96 -11.97 -19.63
CA TYR A 152 -6.38 -12.04 -20.01
C TYR A 152 -6.91 -13.46 -20.16
N GLU A 153 -6.03 -14.47 -20.17
CA GLU A 153 -6.38 -15.88 -20.27
C GLU A 153 -6.43 -16.56 -18.89
N LEU A 154 -5.99 -15.87 -17.83
CA LEU A 154 -5.92 -16.40 -16.48
C LEU A 154 -7.26 -16.26 -15.74
N ASP A 155 -7.60 -17.27 -14.96
CA ASP A 155 -8.68 -17.20 -13.98
C ASP A 155 -8.17 -16.58 -12.67
N LEU A 156 -8.44 -15.28 -12.48
CA LEU A 156 -8.04 -14.54 -11.29
C LEU A 156 -9.13 -14.52 -10.19
N ARG A 157 -10.06 -15.48 -10.20
CA ARG A 157 -11.08 -15.62 -9.16
C ARG A 157 -10.50 -16.24 -7.88
N GLY A 158 -11.02 -15.84 -6.73
CA GLY A 158 -10.61 -16.37 -5.43
C GLY A 158 -9.47 -15.57 -4.81
N HIS A 159 -8.65 -16.22 -3.98
CA HIS A 159 -7.52 -15.57 -3.32
C HIS A 159 -6.29 -15.59 -4.22
N VAL A 160 -5.76 -14.42 -4.55
CA VAL A 160 -4.71 -14.23 -5.54
C VAL A 160 -3.61 -13.31 -5.00
N ALA A 161 -2.36 -13.62 -5.32
CA ALA A 161 -1.22 -12.76 -5.21
C ALA A 161 -0.57 -12.58 -6.60
N LEU A 162 -0.46 -11.33 -7.05
CA LEU A 162 0.21 -10.97 -8.30
C LEU A 162 1.60 -10.44 -8.01
N ILE A 163 2.63 -11.05 -8.61
CA ILE A 163 4.02 -10.62 -8.48
C ILE A 163 4.43 -9.80 -9.70
N MET A 164 4.98 -8.63 -9.45
CA MET A 164 5.58 -7.75 -10.43
C MET A 164 7.03 -7.46 -10.02
N GLY A 165 7.98 -7.66 -10.93
CA GLY A 165 9.39 -7.30 -10.71
C GLY A 165 9.65 -5.81 -10.92
N ALA A 166 10.86 -5.38 -10.56
CA ALA A 166 11.42 -4.11 -10.99
C ALA A 166 11.83 -4.14 -12.47
N GLU A 167 11.84 -2.95 -13.09
CA GLU A 167 12.39 -2.72 -14.43
C GLU A 167 13.92 -2.62 -14.40
#